data_AF-A0A7V8NRT6-F1
#
_entry.id   AF-A0A7V8NRT6-F1
#
_cell.length_a   1.000
_cell.length_b   1.000
_cell.length_c   1.000
_cell.angle_alpha   90.00
_cell.angle_beta   90.00
_cell.angle_gamma   90.00
#
_symmetry.space_group_name_H-M   'P 1'
#
loop_
_entity.id
_entity.type
_entity.pdbx_description
1 polymer ?
#
loop_
_entity_poly.entity_id
_entity_poly.type
_entity_poly.pdbx_seq_one_letter_code
_entity_poly.pdbx_strand_id
1 'polypeptide(L)'
;YSHNLHFIAMAAAMNGNYAESRRGARLLAANVGPHVKDMPGLAGFLTVPMAVEVRFHRWNEILKMPPPDPAIETATVFWHFARGLALAGTGNVDGAEAEHKMVAKAEDQTSPDAIFQMPINNKTKDILKIAENVLGAKISLAKNDMDATVNQLRAAVAVEDGLKYDEPQDWFYPVRESLGGVLLKIGDYAGAEEVFRADLERNPRSLFGLEEALKAQDKAYDAGFVRKQFDASWKGATRPTVDDLD
;
A
#
# COMPACT_ATOMS: atom_id res chain seq x y z
N TYR A 1 -19.01 8.47 -12.81
CA TYR A 1 -18.25 9.32 -11.86
C TYR A 1 -17.43 8.52 -10.85
N SER A 2 -17.56 7.19 -10.78
CA SER A 2 -16.73 6.30 -9.94
C SER A 2 -15.23 6.52 -10.13
N HIS A 3 -14.76 6.67 -11.37
CA HIS A 3 -13.35 7.01 -11.64
C HIS A 3 -12.92 8.31 -10.94
N ASN A 4 -13.72 9.38 -11.00
CA ASN A 4 -13.39 10.63 -10.32
C ASN A 4 -13.28 10.45 -8.80
N LEU A 5 -14.17 9.65 -8.20
CA LEU A 5 -14.08 9.35 -6.76
C LEU A 5 -12.84 8.52 -6.43
N HIS A 6 -12.46 7.59 -7.31
CA HIS A 6 -11.24 6.80 -7.15
C HIS A 6 -9.99 7.71 -7.17
N PHE A 7 -9.90 8.61 -8.15
CA PHE A 7 -8.83 9.61 -8.22
C PHE A 7 -8.81 10.53 -7.00
N ILE A 8 -9.96 11.02 -6.54
CA ILE A 8 -10.04 11.85 -5.32
C ILE A 8 -9.50 11.08 -4.11
N ALA A 9 -9.90 9.82 -3.95
CA ALA A 9 -9.45 8.99 -2.84
C ALA A 9 -7.92 8.80 -2.85
N MET A 10 -7.35 8.47 -4.00
CA MET A 10 -5.91 8.21 -4.16
C MET A 10 -5.07 9.48 -4.07
N ALA A 11 -5.47 10.57 -4.73
CA ALA A 11 -4.73 11.84 -4.66
C ALA A 11 -4.73 12.41 -3.24
N ALA A 12 -5.85 12.30 -2.52
CA ALA A 12 -5.91 12.68 -1.11
C ALA A 12 -5.08 11.77 -0.20
N ALA A 13 -4.97 10.48 -0.54
CA ALA A 13 -4.09 9.57 0.20
C ALA A 13 -2.62 9.96 0.04
N MET A 14 -2.19 10.28 -1.19
CA MET A 14 -0.82 10.68 -1.52
C MET A 14 -0.36 11.96 -0.81
N ASN A 15 -1.27 12.91 -0.56
CA ASN A 15 -0.94 14.16 0.15
C ASN A 15 -1.29 14.15 1.65
N GLY A 16 -1.68 13.00 2.20
CA GLY A 16 -1.95 12.83 3.63
C GLY A 16 -3.34 13.30 4.10
N ASN A 17 -4.24 13.69 3.20
CA ASN A 17 -5.60 14.11 3.57
C ASN A 17 -6.52 12.90 3.80
N TYR A 18 -6.40 12.28 4.98
CA TYR A 18 -7.19 11.11 5.37
C TYR A 18 -8.71 11.34 5.27
N ALA A 19 -9.21 12.49 5.70
CA ALA A 19 -10.64 12.77 5.74
C ALA A 19 -11.26 12.78 4.33
N GLU A 20 -10.61 13.48 3.39
CA GLU A 20 -11.01 13.52 1.97
C GLU A 20 -10.88 12.14 1.32
N SER A 21 -9.74 11.47 1.56
CA SER A 21 -9.45 10.15 1.01
C SER A 21 -10.52 9.12 1.43
N ARG A 22 -10.80 9.06 2.73
CA ARG A 22 -11.82 8.16 3.31
C ARG A 22 -13.22 8.47 2.80
N ARG A 23 -13.56 9.75 2.66
CA ARG A 23 -14.87 10.19 2.12
C ARG A 23 -15.03 9.73 0.67
N GLY A 24 -14.02 9.97 -0.18
CA GLY A 24 -14.02 9.56 -1.58
C GLY A 24 -14.16 8.04 -1.74
N ALA A 25 -13.37 7.27 -0.98
CA ALA A 25 -13.41 5.82 -1.00
C ALA A 25 -14.77 5.24 -0.59
N ARG A 26 -15.40 5.79 0.47
CA ARG A 26 -16.73 5.35 0.92
C ARG A 26 -17.82 5.66 -0.09
N LEU A 27 -17.81 6.87 -0.67
CA LEU A 27 -18.74 7.24 -1.73
C LEU A 27 -18.60 6.33 -2.95
N LEU A 28 -17.37 5.94 -3.29
CA LEU A 28 -17.09 5.05 -4.40
C LEU A 28 -17.69 3.67 -4.16
N ALA A 29 -17.35 3.05 -3.02
CA ALA A 29 -17.86 1.73 -2.66
C ALA A 29 -19.39 1.71 -2.56
N ALA A 30 -20.02 2.74 -1.98
CA ALA A 30 -21.47 2.85 -1.92
C ALA A 30 -22.13 2.97 -3.31
N ASN A 31 -21.46 3.65 -4.25
CA ASN A 31 -21.95 3.80 -5.62
C ASN A 31 -21.79 2.51 -6.44
N VAL A 32 -20.67 1.78 -6.29
CA VAL A 32 -20.41 0.57 -7.10
C VAL A 32 -21.00 -0.71 -6.51
N GLY A 33 -21.07 -0.82 -5.18
CA GLY A 33 -21.45 -2.05 -4.47
C GLY A 33 -22.76 -2.70 -4.93
N PRO A 34 -23.86 -1.94 -5.12
CA PRO A 34 -25.11 -2.50 -5.61
C PRO A 34 -25.03 -3.13 -7.01
N HIS A 35 -24.02 -2.77 -7.80
CA HIS A 35 -23.90 -3.16 -9.21
C HIS A 35 -22.84 -4.25 -9.45
N VAL A 36 -22.02 -4.60 -8.45
CA VAL A 36 -20.89 -5.54 -8.63
C VAL A 36 -21.36 -6.94 -9.06
N LYS A 37 -22.56 -7.37 -8.63
CA LYS A 37 -23.12 -8.67 -9.06
C LYS A 37 -23.43 -8.73 -10.54
N ASP A 38 -23.95 -7.62 -11.09
CA ASP A 38 -24.30 -7.51 -12.51
C ASP A 38 -23.10 -7.07 -13.37
N MET A 39 -22.10 -6.44 -12.74
CA MET A 39 -20.87 -5.94 -13.37
C MET A 39 -19.63 -6.32 -12.55
N PRO A 40 -19.15 -7.57 -12.62
CA PRO A 40 -18.03 -8.05 -11.80
C PRO A 40 -16.74 -7.24 -11.90
N GLY A 41 -16.50 -6.57 -13.04
CA GLY A 41 -15.35 -5.67 -13.23
C GLY A 41 -15.32 -4.47 -12.26
N LEU A 42 -16.42 -4.17 -11.57
CA LEU A 42 -16.45 -3.14 -10.53
C LEU A 42 -15.90 -3.61 -9.17
N ALA A 43 -15.63 -4.91 -9.01
CA ALA A 43 -15.18 -5.50 -7.75
C ALA A 43 -13.89 -4.87 -7.21
N GLY A 44 -12.98 -4.46 -8.10
CA GLY A 44 -11.74 -3.78 -7.71
C GLY A 44 -11.99 -2.50 -6.90
N PHE A 45 -13.05 -1.74 -7.21
CA PHE A 45 -13.37 -0.53 -6.45
C PHE A 45 -13.82 -0.80 -5.00
N LEU A 46 -14.20 -2.02 -4.67
CA LEU A 46 -14.53 -2.41 -3.30
C LEU A 46 -13.29 -2.53 -2.41
N THR A 47 -12.08 -2.59 -2.98
CA THR A 47 -10.83 -2.60 -2.21
C THR A 47 -10.44 -1.21 -1.70
N VAL A 48 -10.88 -0.15 -2.38
CA VAL A 48 -10.47 1.24 -2.14
C VAL A 48 -10.70 1.70 -0.69
N PRO A 49 -11.82 1.40 -0.01
CA PRO A 49 -11.96 1.75 1.41
C PRO A 49 -10.90 1.10 2.30
N MET A 50 -10.61 -0.19 2.10
CA MET A 50 -9.58 -0.90 2.86
C MET A 50 -8.19 -0.35 2.54
N ALA A 51 -7.93 -0.07 1.27
CA ALA A 51 -6.69 0.54 0.78
C ALA A 51 -6.37 1.87 1.48
N VAL A 52 -7.38 2.73 1.62
CA VAL A 52 -7.23 4.00 2.35
C VAL A 52 -6.92 3.75 3.82
N GLU A 53 -7.65 2.86 4.50
CA GLU A 53 -7.33 2.59 5.91
C GLU A 53 -5.93 1.99 6.09
N VAL A 54 -5.48 1.15 5.16
CA VAL A 54 -4.12 0.60 5.15
C VAL A 54 -3.11 1.72 4.98
N ARG A 55 -3.27 2.62 4.01
CA ARG A 55 -2.32 3.73 3.77
C ARG A 55 -2.16 4.67 4.96
N PHE A 56 -3.17 4.77 5.81
CA PHE A 56 -3.19 5.65 6.99
C PHE A 56 -3.06 4.90 8.33
N HIS A 57 -2.65 3.63 8.29
CA HIS A 57 -2.41 2.81 9.48
C HIS A 57 -3.61 2.74 10.44
N ARG A 58 -4.83 2.73 9.89
CA ARG A 58 -6.07 2.68 10.66
C ARG A 58 -6.42 1.25 11.03
N TRP A 59 -5.49 0.58 11.71
CA TRP A 59 -5.56 -0.85 12.06
C TRP A 59 -6.85 -1.21 12.80
N ASN A 60 -7.25 -0.41 13.78
CA ASN A 60 -8.49 -0.62 14.52
C ASN A 60 -9.74 -0.53 13.64
N GLU A 61 -9.72 0.28 12.58
CA GLU A 61 -10.86 0.39 11.66
C GLU A 61 -10.91 -0.81 10.72
N ILE A 62 -9.75 -1.27 10.23
CA ILE A 62 -9.64 -2.48 9.41
C ILE A 62 -10.12 -3.72 10.18
N LEU A 63 -9.70 -3.88 11.44
CA LEU A 63 -10.06 -5.05 12.27
C LEU A 63 -11.57 -5.12 12.57
N LYS A 64 -12.30 -3.99 12.49
CA LYS A 64 -13.76 -3.91 12.63
C LYS A 64 -14.51 -4.16 11.33
N MET A 65 -13.84 -4.19 10.17
CA MET A 65 -14.51 -4.42 8.89
C MET A 65 -15.02 -5.86 8.81
N PRO A 66 -16.30 -6.07 8.46
CA PRO A 66 -16.80 -7.41 8.22
C PRO A 66 -16.09 -8.02 7.00
N PRO A 67 -15.97 -9.36 6.93
CA PRO A 67 -15.53 -10.00 5.71
C PRO A 67 -16.48 -9.64 4.56
N PRO A 68 -15.96 -9.41 3.34
CA PRO A 68 -16.79 -9.17 2.17
C PRO A 68 -17.53 -10.45 1.74
N ASP A 69 -18.40 -10.32 0.73
CA ASP A 69 -19.01 -11.48 0.08
C ASP A 69 -17.89 -12.38 -0.51
N PRO A 70 -17.76 -13.64 -0.09
CA PRO A 70 -16.67 -14.52 -0.53
C PRO A 70 -16.73 -14.83 -2.03
N ALA A 71 -17.86 -14.58 -2.70
CA ALA A 71 -17.95 -14.67 -4.17
C ALA A 71 -17.18 -13.54 -4.88
N ILE A 72 -16.81 -12.47 -4.16
CA ILE A 72 -15.99 -11.38 -4.68
C ILE A 72 -14.54 -11.63 -4.24
N GLU A 73 -13.85 -12.50 -4.99
CA GLU A 73 -12.51 -12.98 -4.65
C GLU A 73 -11.51 -11.84 -4.45
N THR A 74 -11.46 -10.85 -5.36
CA THR A 74 -10.55 -9.69 -5.26
C THR A 74 -10.72 -8.93 -3.95
N ALA A 75 -11.97 -8.65 -3.56
CA ALA A 75 -12.26 -7.95 -2.30
C ALA A 75 -11.91 -8.82 -1.09
N THR A 76 -12.15 -10.12 -1.17
CA THR A 76 -11.88 -11.10 -0.10
C THR A 76 -10.39 -11.24 0.17
N VAL A 77 -9.58 -11.43 -0.88
CA VAL A 77 -8.12 -11.53 -0.73
C VAL A 77 -7.53 -10.22 -0.24
N PHE A 78 -8.03 -9.09 -0.74
CA PHE A 78 -7.60 -7.78 -0.27
C PHE A 78 -7.97 -7.53 1.20
N TRP A 79 -9.12 -8.03 1.65
CA TRP A 79 -9.53 -7.99 3.06
C TRP A 79 -8.58 -8.79 3.95
N HIS A 80 -8.21 -10.01 3.54
CA HIS A 80 -7.20 -10.81 4.25
C HIS A 80 -5.84 -10.08 4.32
N PHE A 81 -5.39 -9.51 3.21
CA PHE A 81 -4.17 -8.70 3.18
C PHE A 81 -4.21 -7.53 4.17
N ALA A 82 -5.24 -6.68 4.09
CA ALA A 82 -5.39 -5.51 4.96
C ALA A 82 -5.49 -5.91 6.44
N ARG A 83 -6.27 -6.95 6.73
CA ARG A 83 -6.44 -7.49 8.08
C ARG A 83 -5.13 -8.07 8.62
N GLY A 84 -4.37 -8.79 7.80
CA GLY A 84 -3.05 -9.30 8.15
C GLY A 84 -2.08 -8.19 8.52
N LEU A 85 -2.04 -7.10 7.73
CA LEU A 85 -1.22 -5.93 8.04
C LEU A 85 -1.62 -5.30 9.37
N ALA A 86 -2.92 -5.15 9.62
CA ALA A 86 -3.44 -4.60 10.87
C ALA A 86 -3.10 -5.49 12.08
N LEU A 87 -3.17 -6.82 11.94
CA LEU A 87 -2.80 -7.77 12.98
C LEU A 87 -1.31 -7.70 13.28
N ALA A 88 -0.45 -7.69 12.25
CA ALA A 88 0.99 -7.54 12.42
C ALA A 88 1.35 -6.20 13.08
N GLY A 89 0.76 -5.10 12.61
CA GLY A 89 0.95 -3.75 13.16
C GLY A 89 0.42 -3.54 14.57
N THR A 90 -0.41 -4.45 15.08
CA THR A 90 -0.91 -4.45 16.48
C THR A 90 -0.26 -5.55 17.33
N GLY A 91 0.75 -6.25 16.80
CA GLY A 91 1.52 -7.26 17.52
C GLY A 91 0.90 -8.66 17.55
N ASN A 92 -0.25 -8.89 16.89
CA ASN A 92 -0.83 -10.23 16.75
C ASN A 92 -0.22 -10.97 15.55
N VAL A 93 1.01 -11.44 15.74
CA VAL A 93 1.80 -12.12 14.70
C VAL A 93 1.12 -13.42 14.23
N ASP A 94 0.63 -14.26 15.15
CA ASP A 94 -0.04 -15.52 14.81
C ASP A 94 -1.28 -15.29 13.95
N GLY A 95 -2.07 -14.27 14.29
CA GLY A 95 -3.21 -13.85 13.49
C GLY A 95 -2.78 -13.37 12.10
N ALA A 96 -1.73 -12.54 12.01
CA ALA A 96 -1.22 -12.06 10.74
C ALA A 96 -0.70 -13.19 9.84
N GLU A 97 -0.03 -14.20 10.40
CA GLU A 97 0.39 -15.40 9.67
C GLU A 97 -0.79 -16.22 9.14
N ALA A 98 -1.89 -16.31 9.90
CA ALA A 98 -3.10 -16.97 9.44
C ALA A 98 -3.71 -16.24 8.22
N GLU A 99 -3.75 -14.90 8.26
CA GLU A 99 -4.20 -14.10 7.11
C GLU A 99 -3.23 -14.22 5.91
N HIS A 100 -1.92 -14.24 6.16
CA HIS A 100 -0.90 -14.44 5.12
C HIS A 100 -1.08 -15.76 4.38
N LYS A 101 -1.41 -16.85 5.10
CA LYS A 101 -1.72 -18.15 4.48
C LYS A 101 -2.94 -18.08 3.55
N MET A 102 -3.92 -17.23 3.86
CA MET A 102 -5.09 -17.04 2.97
C MET A 102 -4.71 -16.29 1.70
N VAL A 103 -3.86 -15.26 1.80
CA VAL A 103 -3.33 -14.53 0.65
C VAL A 103 -2.46 -15.43 -0.23
N ALA A 104 -1.51 -16.17 0.36
CA ALA A 104 -0.64 -17.09 -0.36
C ALA A 104 -1.44 -18.19 -1.08
N LYS A 105 -2.44 -18.78 -0.39
CA LYS A 105 -3.33 -19.77 -1.01
C LYS A 105 -4.08 -19.20 -2.21
N ALA A 106 -4.56 -17.96 -2.12
CA ALA A 106 -5.23 -17.32 -3.25
C ALA A 106 -4.28 -17.07 -4.43
N GLU A 107 -3.04 -16.66 -4.17
CA GLU A 107 -1.98 -16.52 -5.20
C GLU A 107 -1.70 -17.84 -5.91
N ASP A 108 -1.52 -18.92 -5.14
CA ASP A 108 -1.27 -20.27 -5.66
C ASP A 108 -2.42 -20.78 -6.54
N GLN A 109 -3.67 -20.55 -6.11
CA GLN A 109 -4.88 -20.99 -6.82
C GLN A 109 -5.23 -20.12 -8.03
N THR A 110 -4.68 -18.92 -8.12
CA THR A 110 -4.94 -18.00 -9.22
C THR A 110 -4.26 -18.50 -10.50
N SER A 111 -5.04 -18.59 -11.59
CA SER A 111 -4.53 -18.94 -12.90
C SER A 111 -3.46 -17.92 -13.36
N PRO A 112 -2.34 -18.37 -13.97
CA PRO A 112 -1.35 -17.48 -14.58
C PRO A 112 -1.94 -16.56 -15.68
N ASP A 113 -3.09 -16.93 -16.24
CA ASP A 113 -3.78 -16.15 -17.28
C ASP A 113 -4.86 -15.21 -16.72
N ALA A 114 -5.15 -15.27 -15.42
CA ALA A 114 -6.14 -14.40 -14.80
C ALA A 114 -5.69 -12.93 -14.88
N ILE A 115 -6.54 -12.08 -15.45
CA ILE A 115 -6.31 -10.65 -15.55
C ILE A 115 -6.95 -9.94 -14.38
N PHE A 116 -6.18 -9.09 -13.70
CA PHE A 116 -6.65 -8.35 -12.51
C PHE A 116 -7.71 -7.33 -12.88
N GLN A 117 -7.38 -6.47 -13.85
CA GLN A 117 -8.25 -5.43 -14.34
C GLN A 117 -8.01 -5.16 -15.84
N MET A 118 -9.10 -4.99 -16.58
CA MET A 118 -9.08 -4.52 -17.97
C MET A 118 -9.17 -2.98 -17.97
N PRO A 119 -8.51 -2.26 -18.92
CA PRO A 119 -7.82 -2.78 -20.10
C PRO A 119 -6.30 -2.96 -19.95
N ILE A 120 -5.70 -2.59 -18.82
CA ILE A 120 -4.24 -2.64 -18.65
C ILE A 120 -3.71 -4.08 -18.65
N ASN A 121 -4.51 -5.03 -18.17
CA ASN A 121 -4.24 -6.46 -18.25
C ASN A 121 -2.97 -6.87 -17.50
N ASN A 122 -2.79 -6.34 -16.29
CA ASN A 122 -1.86 -6.90 -15.31
C ASN A 122 -2.35 -8.28 -14.86
N LYS A 123 -1.41 -9.17 -14.52
CA LYS A 123 -1.76 -10.51 -14.06
C LYS A 123 -2.24 -10.41 -12.61
N THR A 124 -3.37 -11.04 -12.31
CA THR A 124 -3.89 -11.14 -10.94
C THR A 124 -2.84 -11.76 -10.02
N LYS A 125 -2.13 -12.77 -10.53
CA LYS A 125 -1.08 -13.47 -9.78
C LYS A 125 0.06 -12.53 -9.34
N ASP A 126 0.48 -11.60 -10.18
CA ASP A 126 1.53 -10.64 -9.84
C ASP A 126 1.06 -9.67 -8.75
N ILE A 127 -0.18 -9.19 -8.83
CA ILE A 127 -0.78 -8.33 -7.79
C ILE A 127 -0.86 -9.07 -6.45
N LEU A 128 -1.30 -10.34 -6.46
CA LEU A 128 -1.34 -11.15 -5.26
C LEU A 128 0.07 -11.46 -4.71
N LYS A 129 1.06 -11.59 -5.59
CA LYS A 129 2.45 -11.79 -5.18
C LYS A 129 3.04 -10.58 -4.48
N ILE A 130 2.70 -9.37 -4.92
CA ILE A 130 3.07 -8.14 -4.20
C ILE A 130 2.40 -8.13 -2.82
N ALA A 131 1.10 -8.44 -2.74
CA ALA A 131 0.37 -8.51 -1.47
C ALA A 131 0.97 -9.51 -0.48
N GLU A 132 1.31 -10.71 -0.96
CA GLU A 132 1.94 -11.77 -0.17
C GLU A 132 3.29 -11.29 0.38
N ASN A 133 4.18 -10.79 -0.49
CA ASN A 133 5.49 -10.29 -0.07
C ASN A 133 5.39 -9.10 0.91
N VAL A 134 4.49 -8.14 0.69
CA VAL A 134 4.30 -6.98 1.56
C VAL A 134 3.79 -7.41 2.94
N LEU A 135 2.80 -8.31 3.00
CA LEU A 135 2.30 -8.82 4.26
C LEU A 135 3.36 -9.66 4.99
N GLY A 136 4.08 -10.52 4.25
CA GLY A 136 5.21 -11.28 4.77
C GLY A 136 6.27 -10.37 5.38
N ALA A 137 6.63 -9.28 4.70
CA ALA A 137 7.56 -8.28 5.22
C ALA A 137 7.05 -7.63 6.51
N LYS A 138 5.77 -7.26 6.58
CA LYS A 138 5.19 -6.67 7.81
C LYS A 138 5.23 -7.64 8.99
N ILE A 139 5.01 -8.93 8.73
CA ILE A 139 5.11 -10.00 9.73
C ILE A 139 6.56 -10.16 10.20
N SER A 140 7.52 -10.22 9.27
CA SER A 140 8.95 -10.28 9.56
C SER A 140 9.41 -9.08 10.38
N LEU A 141 8.92 -7.88 10.04
CA LEU A 141 9.20 -6.64 10.76
C LEU A 141 8.67 -6.72 12.20
N ALA A 142 7.44 -7.22 12.38
CA ALA A 142 6.84 -7.41 13.72
C ALA A 142 7.61 -8.45 14.57
N LYS A 143 8.33 -9.37 13.93
CA LYS A 143 9.23 -10.34 14.59
C LYS A 143 10.66 -9.82 14.78
N ASN A 144 10.93 -8.59 14.36
CA ASN A 144 12.26 -7.98 14.34
C ASN A 144 13.27 -8.71 13.43
N ASP A 145 12.79 -9.41 12.40
CA ASP A 145 13.63 -10.03 11.36
C ASP A 145 13.82 -9.04 10.19
N MET A 146 14.82 -8.17 10.33
CA MET A 146 15.07 -7.11 9.35
C MET A 146 15.55 -7.64 7.99
N ASP A 147 16.34 -8.71 7.98
CA ASP A 147 16.86 -9.29 6.74
C ASP A 147 15.72 -9.88 5.90
N ALA A 148 14.81 -10.63 6.52
CA ALA A 148 13.62 -11.12 5.83
C ALA A 148 12.72 -9.97 5.36
N THR A 149 12.53 -8.94 6.19
CA THR A 149 11.74 -7.76 5.86
C THR A 149 12.25 -7.06 4.59
N VAL A 150 13.55 -6.76 4.53
CA VAL A 150 14.17 -6.07 3.38
C VAL A 150 14.09 -6.95 2.13
N ASN A 151 14.38 -8.24 2.23
CA ASN A 151 14.34 -9.15 1.09
C ASN A 151 12.93 -9.27 0.50
N GLN A 152 11.91 -9.39 1.34
CA GLN A 152 10.52 -9.47 0.91
C GLN A 152 10.03 -8.16 0.28
N LEU A 153 10.38 -7.00 0.85
CA LEU A 153 10.06 -5.70 0.25
C LEU A 153 10.77 -5.48 -1.09
N ARG A 154 12.04 -5.87 -1.22
CA ARG A 154 12.76 -5.82 -2.51
C ARG A 154 12.12 -6.74 -3.56
N ALA A 155 11.69 -7.93 -3.16
CA ALA A 155 10.96 -8.84 -4.04
C ALA A 155 9.62 -8.23 -4.48
N ALA A 156 8.87 -7.61 -3.56
CA ALA A 156 7.63 -6.91 -3.88
C ALA A 156 7.86 -5.75 -4.86
N VAL A 157 8.88 -4.92 -4.65
CA VAL A 157 9.25 -3.83 -5.58
C VAL A 157 9.59 -4.36 -6.97
N ALA A 158 10.34 -5.46 -7.07
CA ALA A 158 10.70 -6.05 -8.35
C ALA A 158 9.48 -6.55 -9.14
N VAL A 159 8.47 -7.10 -8.45
CA VAL A 159 7.20 -7.50 -9.08
C VAL A 159 6.39 -6.26 -9.48
N GLU A 160 6.30 -5.25 -8.61
CA GLU A 160 5.60 -3.99 -8.87
C GLU A 160 6.17 -3.23 -10.08
N ASP A 161 7.50 -3.21 -10.24
CA ASP A 161 8.17 -2.60 -11.39
C ASP A 161 7.88 -3.31 -12.71
N GLY A 162 7.55 -4.61 -12.65
CA GLY A 162 7.17 -5.41 -13.81
C GLY A 162 5.72 -5.19 -14.25
N LEU A 163 4.89 -4.52 -13.44
CA LEU A 163 3.51 -4.24 -13.79
C LEU A 163 3.44 -3.22 -14.94
N LYS A 164 2.41 -3.37 -15.77
CA LYS A 164 2.05 -2.38 -16.78
C LYS A 164 1.47 -1.14 -16.10
N TYR A 165 1.80 0.01 -16.66
CA TYR A 165 1.36 1.32 -16.18
C TYR A 165 -0.18 1.46 -16.22
N ASP A 166 -0.77 1.89 -15.10
CA ASP A 166 -2.19 2.27 -14.97
C ASP A 166 -2.35 3.54 -14.11
N GLU A 167 -3.44 4.27 -14.32
CA GLU A 167 -3.84 5.43 -13.52
C GLU A 167 -5.34 5.38 -13.12
N PRO A 168 -5.67 5.20 -11.82
CA PRO A 168 -4.78 4.93 -10.69
C PRO A 168 -4.19 3.51 -10.75
N GLN A 169 -3.02 3.31 -10.17
CA GLN A 169 -2.30 2.02 -10.20
C GLN A 169 -3.16 0.86 -9.66
N ASP A 170 -3.06 -0.31 -10.33
CA ASP A 170 -3.70 -1.55 -9.89
C ASP A 170 -3.26 -1.98 -8.47
N TRP A 171 -2.00 -1.68 -8.13
CA TRP A 171 -1.47 -1.81 -6.78
C TRP A 171 -1.29 -0.42 -6.17
N PHE A 172 -2.04 -0.11 -5.11
CA PHE A 172 -2.08 1.24 -4.52
C PHE A 172 -1.15 1.40 -3.30
N TYR A 173 -0.63 0.29 -2.74
CA TYR A 173 0.19 0.32 -1.54
C TYR A 173 1.64 0.68 -1.92
N PRO A 174 2.24 1.73 -1.34
CA PRO A 174 3.53 2.25 -1.77
C PRO A 174 4.69 1.36 -1.29
N VAL A 175 5.01 0.29 -2.01
CA VAL A 175 5.99 -0.72 -1.55
C VAL A 175 7.37 -0.10 -1.35
N ARG A 176 7.80 0.77 -2.28
CA ARG A 176 9.08 1.48 -2.18
C ARG A 176 9.15 2.42 -0.96
N GLU A 177 8.04 3.08 -0.60
CA GLU A 177 7.99 3.91 0.61
C GLU A 177 8.26 3.07 1.86
N SER A 178 7.65 1.88 1.96
CA SER A 178 7.91 0.94 3.05
C SER A 178 9.33 0.38 3.04
N LEU A 179 9.87 0.04 1.87
CA LEU A 179 11.28 -0.36 1.76
C LEU A 179 12.21 0.74 2.26
N GLY A 180 12.02 1.98 1.79
CA GLY A 180 12.81 3.12 2.22
C GLY A 180 12.70 3.37 3.74
N GLY A 181 11.50 3.24 4.31
CA GLY A 181 11.27 3.33 5.76
C GLY A 181 12.05 2.29 6.56
N VAL A 182 12.07 1.04 6.10
CA VAL A 182 12.86 -0.03 6.74
C VAL A 182 14.36 0.21 6.58
N LEU A 183 14.82 0.65 5.41
CA LEU A 183 16.24 0.96 5.16
C LEU A 183 16.73 2.09 6.10
N LEU A 184 15.90 3.12 6.35
CA LEU A 184 16.17 4.13 7.36
C LEU A 184 16.35 3.52 8.76
N LYS A 185 15.45 2.61 9.17
CA LYS A 185 15.48 1.99 10.50
C LYS A 185 16.74 1.16 10.75
N ILE A 186 17.29 0.52 9.72
CA ILE A 186 18.49 -0.31 9.84
C ILE A 186 19.80 0.47 9.58
N GLY A 187 19.72 1.77 9.29
CA GLY A 187 20.89 2.61 9.04
C GLY A 187 21.44 2.60 7.61
N ASP A 188 20.75 1.96 6.65
CA ASP A 188 21.10 2.03 5.23
C ASP A 188 20.53 3.30 4.60
N TYR A 189 21.07 4.45 5.02
CA TYR A 189 20.56 5.76 4.59
C TYR A 189 20.78 6.03 3.11
N ALA A 190 21.88 5.51 2.54
CA ALA A 190 22.17 5.64 1.12
C ALA A 190 21.18 4.82 0.27
N GLY A 191 20.90 3.57 0.67
CA GLY A 191 19.87 2.75 0.03
C GLY A 191 18.47 3.35 0.19
N ALA A 192 18.15 3.92 1.36
CA ALA A 192 16.89 4.62 1.58
C ALA A 192 16.74 5.83 0.63
N GLU A 193 17.78 6.66 0.50
CA GLU A 193 17.79 7.79 -0.43
C GLU A 193 17.51 7.33 -1.87
N GLU A 194 18.18 6.29 -2.36
CA GLU A 194 17.99 5.74 -3.70
C GLU A 194 16.53 5.31 -3.92
N VAL A 195 15.98 4.54 -2.98
CA VAL A 195 14.61 4.02 -3.05
C VAL A 195 13.59 5.16 -3.04
N PHE A 196 13.72 6.15 -2.15
CA PHE A 196 12.79 7.26 -2.10
C PHE A 196 12.85 8.11 -3.37
N ARG A 197 14.05 8.36 -3.93
CA ARG A 197 14.18 9.09 -5.20
C ARG A 197 13.47 8.38 -6.34
N ALA A 198 13.58 7.06 -6.43
CA ALA A 198 12.86 6.27 -7.43
C ALA A 198 11.33 6.32 -7.23
N ASP A 199 10.87 6.37 -5.97
CA ASP A 199 9.44 6.39 -5.66
C ASP A 199 8.76 7.75 -5.96
N LEU A 200 9.53 8.85 -6.00
CA LEU A 200 8.99 10.21 -6.22
C LEU A 200 8.28 10.40 -7.56
N GLU A 201 8.56 9.57 -8.57
CA GLU A 201 7.83 9.61 -9.84
C GLU A 201 6.33 9.32 -9.65
N ARG A 202 5.98 8.57 -8.60
CA ARG A 202 4.63 8.03 -8.37
C ARG A 202 4.04 8.46 -7.04
N ASN A 203 4.86 8.71 -6.02
CA ASN A 203 4.41 8.91 -4.65
C ASN A 203 5.07 10.16 -4.01
N PRO A 204 4.39 11.32 -4.06
CA PRO A 204 4.91 12.56 -3.47
C PRO A 204 5.21 12.48 -1.97
N ARG A 205 4.59 11.54 -1.23
CA ARG A 205 4.86 11.36 0.21
C ARG A 205 6.30 10.91 0.48
N SER A 206 6.96 10.27 -0.49
CA SER A 206 8.37 9.86 -0.38
C SER A 206 9.35 11.02 -0.29
N LEU A 207 8.91 12.27 -0.50
CA LEU A 207 9.71 13.46 -0.15
C LEU A 207 10.04 13.49 1.35
N PHE A 208 9.14 13.04 2.23
CA PHE A 208 9.44 12.98 3.67
C PHE A 208 10.55 11.96 3.95
N GLY A 209 10.42 10.74 3.41
CA GLY A 209 11.44 9.71 3.59
C GLY A 209 12.80 10.13 3.02
N LEU A 210 12.81 10.77 1.85
CA LEU A 210 14.01 11.33 1.24
C LEU A 210 14.66 12.39 2.12
N GLU A 211 13.87 13.28 2.73
CA GLU A 211 14.39 14.28 3.66
C GLU A 211 15.09 13.63 4.85
N GLU A 212 14.47 12.61 5.46
CA GLU A 212 15.04 11.90 6.61
C GLU A 212 16.32 11.14 6.22
N ALA A 213 16.36 10.51 5.04
CA ALA A 213 17.54 9.84 4.51
C ALA A 213 18.70 10.82 4.26
N LEU A 214 18.41 12.01 3.74
CA LEU A 214 19.42 13.06 3.50
C LEU A 214 19.96 13.63 4.81
N LYS A 215 19.10 13.86 5.82
CA LYS A 215 19.54 14.31 7.14
C LYS A 215 20.45 13.29 7.82
N ALA A 216 20.10 12.01 7.75
CA ALA A 216 20.89 10.93 8.34
C ALA A 216 22.27 10.75 7.67
N GLN A 217 22.46 11.30 6.47
CA GLN A 217 23.73 11.37 5.75
C GLN A 217 24.44 12.74 5.89
N ASP A 218 24.02 13.60 6.82
CA ASP A 218 24.57 14.95 7.02
C ASP A 218 24.41 15.89 5.79
N LYS A 219 23.51 15.58 4.86
CA LYS A 219 23.20 16.40 3.66
C LYS A 219 22.14 17.47 3.95
N ALA A 220 22.37 18.29 4.98
CA ALA A 220 21.37 19.22 5.52
C ALA A 220 20.87 20.27 4.50
N TYR A 221 21.73 20.71 3.58
CA TYR A 221 21.34 21.65 2.52
C TYR A 221 20.28 21.04 1.59
N ASP A 222 20.54 19.84 1.06
CA ASP A 222 19.62 19.14 0.16
C ASP A 222 18.32 18.76 0.87
N ALA A 223 18.40 18.27 2.11
CA ALA A 223 17.23 17.99 2.96
C ALA A 223 16.34 19.22 3.10
N GLY A 224 16.92 20.42 3.19
CA GLY A 224 16.17 21.68 3.25
C GLY A 224 15.36 22.00 1.99
N PHE A 225 15.83 21.61 0.80
CA PHE A 225 15.06 21.76 -0.45
C PHE A 225 13.93 20.75 -0.52
N VAL A 226 14.22 19.48 -0.21
CA VAL A 226 13.21 18.41 -0.19
C VAL A 226 12.10 18.74 0.80
N ARG A 227 12.43 19.26 1.99
CA ARG A 227 11.44 19.71 2.98
C ARG A 227 10.47 20.74 2.43
N LYS A 228 10.97 21.74 1.71
CA LYS A 228 10.11 22.78 1.10
C LYS A 228 9.14 22.19 0.06
N GLN A 229 9.59 21.19 -0.71
CA GLN A 229 8.72 20.50 -1.67
C GLN A 229 7.64 19.67 -0.96
N PHE A 230 8.02 18.96 0.10
CA PHE A 230 7.07 18.22 0.94
C PHE A 230 6.02 19.15 1.54
N ASP A 231 6.45 20.22 2.22
CA ASP A 231 5.55 21.17 2.90
C ASP A 231 4.57 21.86 1.93
N ALA A 232 4.97 22.09 0.68
CA ALA A 232 4.10 22.69 -0.35
C ALA A 232 2.96 21.76 -0.80
N SER A 233 3.20 20.45 -0.80
CA SER A 233 2.27 19.43 -1.31
C SER A 233 1.44 18.77 -0.20
N TRP A 234 1.97 18.68 1.02
CA TRP A 234 1.33 17.99 2.14
C TRP A 234 0.04 18.70 2.61
N LYS A 235 -1.02 17.92 2.79
CA LYS A 235 -2.34 18.35 3.30
C LYS A 235 -2.76 17.58 4.55
N GLY A 236 -1.93 16.66 5.05
CA GLY A 236 -2.20 15.94 6.28
C GLY A 236 -2.17 16.86 7.50
N ALA A 237 -3.02 16.55 8.48
CA ALA A 237 -3.13 17.34 9.71
C ALA A 237 -1.84 17.33 10.55
N THR A 238 -1.09 16.24 10.45
CA THR A 238 0.21 16.06 11.11
C THR A 238 1.25 15.71 10.07
N ARG A 239 2.51 16.06 10.36
CA ARG A 239 3.65 15.58 9.59
C ARG A 239 3.86 14.08 9.89
N PRO A 240 4.17 13.24 8.89
CA PRO A 240 4.47 11.83 9.14
C PRO A 240 5.77 11.67 9.94
N THR A 241 5.91 10.50 10.54
CA THR A 241 7.10 9.98 11.19
C THR A 241 7.69 8.84 10.36
N VAL A 242 8.91 8.39 10.68
CA VAL A 242 9.52 7.24 9.98
C VAL A 242 8.69 5.96 10.18
N ASP A 243 7.99 5.81 11.31
CA ASP A 243 7.08 4.69 11.57
C ASP A 243 5.76 4.75 10.77
N ASP A 244 5.49 5.87 10.09
CA ASP A 244 4.36 5.97 9.18
C ASP A 244 4.71 5.53 7.75
N LEU A 245 5.97 5.19 7.48
CA LEU A 245 6.44 4.78 6.14
C LEU A 245 6.33 3.27 5.92
N ASP A 246 6.38 2.46 6.98
CA ASP A 246 6.38 0.99 6.93
C ASP A 246 5.02 0.32 7.11
#